data_AF-A0A2V4D841-F1
#
_entry.id   AF-A0A2V4D841-F1
#
_cell.length_a   1.000
_cell.length_b   1.000
_cell.length_c   1.000
_cell.angle_alpha   90.00
_cell.angle_beta   90.00
_cell.angle_gamma   90.00
#
_symmetry.space_group_name_H-M   'P 1'
#
loop_
_entity.id
_entity.type
_entity.pdbx_description
1 polymer ?
#
loop_
_entity_poly.entity_id
_entity_poly.type
_entity_poly.pdbx_seq_one_letter_code
_entity_poly.pdbx_strand_id
1 'polypeptide(L)' 'MTIAESDMAAALAAALTTEGAEVTLDDDSLTVNVQSETISDLRARLNSTLRSLQAASEALTEADRASQSTGGE' A
#
# COMPACT_ATOMS: atom_id res chain seq x y z
N MET A 1 -17.85 -4.50 2.54
CA MET A 1 -16.54 -4.58 3.21
C MET A 1 -16.01 -3.17 3.19
N THR A 2 -16.32 -2.42 4.24
CA THR A 2 -15.82 -1.05 4.43
C THR A 2 -14.38 -1.19 4.91
N ILE A 3 -13.43 -0.53 4.25
CA ILE A 3 -12.01 -0.50 4.64
C ILE A 3 -11.82 0.55 5.75
N ALA A 4 -12.89 1.22 6.20
CA ALA A 4 -12.88 2.08 7.38
C ALA A 4 -12.44 1.29 8.63
N GLU A 5 -11.31 1.71 9.22
CA GLU A 5 -10.67 1.24 10.46
C GLU A 5 -9.80 -0.02 10.41
N SER A 6 -9.30 -0.44 9.25
CA SER A 6 -8.34 -1.55 9.22
C SER A 6 -6.91 -1.07 9.45
N ASP A 7 -6.26 -1.53 10.53
CA ASP A 7 -4.79 -1.45 10.74
C ASP A 7 -4.00 -1.84 9.48
N MET A 8 -4.58 -2.69 8.61
CA MET A 8 -3.98 -3.10 7.35
C MET A 8 -3.89 -1.96 6.33
N ALA A 9 -4.85 -1.04 6.30
CA ALA A 9 -4.82 0.11 5.40
C ALA A 9 -3.75 1.13 5.83
N ALA A 10 -3.61 1.33 7.15
CA ALA A 10 -2.52 2.14 7.71
C ALA A 10 -1.14 1.48 7.48
N ALA A 11 -1.03 0.16 7.64
CA ALA A 11 0.19 -0.59 7.36
C ALA A 11 0.58 -0.53 5.87
N LEU A 12 -0.41 -0.61 4.96
CA LEU A 12 -0.22 -0.43 3.53
C LEU A 12 0.29 0.98 3.21
N ALA A 13 -0.33 2.02 3.78
CA ALA A 13 0.11 3.40 3.59
C ALA A 13 1.54 3.64 4.10
N ALA A 14 1.89 3.07 5.26
CA ALA A 14 3.24 3.14 5.80
C ALA A 14 4.28 2.42 4.92
N ALA A 15 3.93 1.24 4.38
CA ALA A 15 4.80 0.49 3.48
C ALA A 15 5.06 1.20 2.13
N LEU A 16 4.15 2.08 1.73
CA LEU A 16 4.21 2.88 0.50
C LEU A 16 4.87 4.25 0.69
N THR A 17 5.00 4.70 1.94
CA THR A 17 5.64 5.97 2.26
C THR A 17 7.15 5.82 2.01
N THR A 18 7.63 6.43 0.93
CA THR A 18 9.05 6.45 0.56
C THR A 18 9.50 7.88 0.31
N GLU A 19 10.81 8.11 0.27
CA GLU A 19 11.36 9.44 -0.01
C GLU A 19 10.80 10.00 -1.33
N GLY A 20 10.07 11.12 -1.27
CA GLY A 20 9.43 11.75 -2.43
C GLY A 20 8.11 11.13 -2.91
N ALA A 21 7.53 10.19 -2.15
CA ALA A 21 6.17 9.70 -2.33
C ALA A 21 5.32 10.04 -1.11
N GLU A 22 4.29 10.86 -1.33
CA GLU A 22 3.28 11.18 -0.33
C GLU A 22 2.10 10.22 -0.49
N VAL A 23 1.65 9.63 0.60
CA VAL A 23 0.55 8.65 0.61
C VAL A 23 -0.57 9.19 1.48
N THR A 24 -1.77 9.27 0.92
CA THR A 24 -2.98 9.68 1.63
C THR A 24 -3.98 8.54 1.56
N LEU A 25 -4.49 8.12 2.73
CA LEU A 25 -5.56 7.16 2.85
C LEU A 25 -6.81 7.91 3.31
N ASP A 26 -7.90 7.79 2.53
CA ASP A 26 -9.20 8.38 2.80
C ASP A 26 -10.25 7.28 2.67
N ASP A 27 -10.77 6.79 3.81
CA ASP A 27 -11.67 5.64 3.93
C ASP A 27 -11.23 4.43 3.08
N ASP A 28 -11.86 4.26 1.91
CA ASP A 28 -11.67 3.14 0.99
C ASP A 28 -10.73 3.49 -0.19
N SER A 29 -10.09 4.65 -0.16
CA SER A 29 -9.29 5.21 -1.24
C SER A 29 -7.85 5.47 -0.80
N LEU A 30 -6.90 5.03 -1.62
CA LEU A 30 -5.48 5.25 -1.42
C LEU A 30 -4.94 6.10 -2.56
N THR A 31 -4.45 7.30 -2.25
CA THR A 31 -3.79 8.19 -3.19
C THR A 31 -2.30 8.18 -2.94
N VAL A 32 -1.50 7.99 -3.99
CA VAL A 32 -0.04 8.10 -3.92
C VAL A 32 0.43 9.17 -4.89
N ASN A 33 1.06 10.21 -4.34
CA ASN A 33 1.61 11.34 -5.07
C ASN A 33 3.13 11.26 -5.08
N VAL A 34 3.73 11.01 -6.25
CA VAL A 34 5.19 10.92 -6.41
C VAL A 34 5.69 12.17 -7.12
N GLN A 35 6.61 12.88 -6.48
CA GLN A 35 7.20 14.10 -7.02
C GLN A 35 8.71 13.93 -7.24
N SER A 36 9.24 14.58 -8.28
CA SER A 36 10.67 14.61 -8.58
C SER A 36 11.00 15.76 -9.54
N GLU A 37 12.23 16.25 -9.48
CA GLU A 37 12.76 17.29 -10.36
C GLU A 37 13.14 16.77 -11.77
N THR A 38 13.33 15.45 -11.92
CA THR A 38 13.70 14.87 -13.22
C THR A 38 12.83 13.66 -13.56
N ILE A 39 12.57 13.43 -14.84
CA ILE A 39 11.78 12.29 -15.31
C ILE A 39 12.44 10.95 -14.94
N SER A 40 13.77 10.89 -14.99
CA SER A 40 14.52 9.67 -14.64
C SER A 40 14.34 9.29 -13.17
N ASP A 41 14.39 10.28 -12.28
CA ASP A 41 14.19 10.08 -10.86
C ASP A 41 12.70 9.84 -10.54
N LEU A 42 11.77 10.54 -11.19
CA LEU A 42 10.34 10.24 -11.11
C LEU A 42 10.04 8.78 -11.46
N ARG A 43 10.63 8.27 -12.55
CA ARG A 43 10.48 6.88 -12.97
C ARG A 43 11.08 5.91 -11.95
N ALA A 44 12.24 6.24 -11.38
CA ALA A 44 12.87 5.39 -10.36
C ALA A 44 12.00 5.31 -9.10
N ARG A 45 11.51 6.45 -8.60
CA ARG A 45 10.60 6.54 -7.46
C ARG A 45 9.29 5.80 -7.72
N LEU A 46 8.64 6.04 -8.85
CA LEU A 46 7.40 5.35 -9.24
C LEU A 46 7.58 3.83 -9.29
N ASN A 47 8.67 3.35 -9.90
CA ASN A 47 8.96 1.91 -9.94
C ASN A 47 9.17 1.32 -8.54
N SER A 48 9.81 2.06 -7.64
CA SER A 48 9.97 1.64 -6.25
C SER A 48 8.61 1.55 -5.54
N THR A 49 7.80 2.61 -5.65
CA THR A 49 6.45 2.68 -5.07
C THR A 49 5.56 1.53 -5.57
N LEU A 50 5.57 1.23 -6.88
CA LEU A 50 4.79 0.13 -7.45
C LEU A 50 5.22 -1.24 -6.92
N ARG A 51 6.53 -1.48 -6.73
CA ARG A 51 7.02 -2.73 -6.14
C ARG A 51 6.58 -2.87 -4.68
N SER A 52 6.65 -1.79 -3.90
CA SER A 52 6.14 -1.78 -2.53
C SER A 52 4.63 -2.06 -2.48
N LEU A 53 3.87 -1.48 -3.41
CA LEU A 53 2.41 -1.71 -3.52
C LEU A 53 2.09 -3.16 -3.83
N GLN A 54 2.85 -3.75 -4.74
CA GLN A 54 2.68 -5.15 -5.12
C GLN A 54 2.98 -6.08 -3.94
N ALA A 55 4.09 -5.86 -3.22
CA ALA A 55 4.44 -6.64 -2.04
C ALA A 55 3.39 -6.52 -0.92
N ALA A 56 2.89 -5.31 -0.68
CA ALA A 56 1.87 -5.09 0.35
C ALA A 56 0.51 -5.70 -0.05
N SER A 57 0.14 -5.68 -1.33
CA SER A 57 -1.06 -6.36 -1.85
C SER A 57 -0.97 -7.88 -1.68
N GLU A 58 0.21 -8.47 -1.92
CA GLU A 58 0.45 -9.90 -1.72
C GLU A 58 0.33 -10.26 -0.22
N ALA A 59 0.95 -9.46 0.66
CA ALA A 59 0.85 -9.64 2.10
C ALA A 59 -0.59 -9.55 2.61
N LEU A 60 -1.38 -8.61 2.09
CA LEU A 60 -2.80 -8.47 2.45
C LEU A 60 -3.62 -9.68 2.00
N THR A 61 -3.38 -10.16 0.77
CA THR A 61 -4.06 -11.35 0.24
C THR A 61 -3.72 -12.59 1.07
N GLU A 62 -2.47 -12.71 1.52
CA GLU A 62 -2.04 -13.82 2.37
C GLU A 62 -2.61 -13.73 3.79
N ALA A 63 -2.64 -12.53 4.37
CA ALA A 63 -3.27 -12.29 5.67
C ALA A 63 -4.78 -12.61 5.63
N ASP A 64 -5.48 -12.24 4.56
CA ASP A 64 -6.89 -12.58 4.37
C ASP A 64 -7.12 -14.10 4.30
N ARG A 65 -6.28 -14.84 3.54
CA ARG A 65 -6.34 -16.31 3.51
C ARG A 65 -6.09 -16.95 4.88
N ALA A 66 -5.08 -16.48 5.62
CA ALA A 66 -4.75 -16.98 6.95
C ALA A 66 -5.90 -16.73 7.96
N SER A 67 -6.59 -15.60 7.81
CA SER A 67 -7.76 -15.27 8.63
C SER A 67 -8.92 -16.23 8.38
N GLN A 68 -9.13 -16.64 7.13
CA GLN A 68 -10.20 -17.57 6.74
C GLN A 68 -9.91 -19.03 7.14
N SER A 69 -8.65 -19.45 7.26
CA SER A 69 -8.31 -20.81 7.69
C SER A 69 -8.44 -21.05 9.19
N THR A 70 -8.43 -19.99 10.00
CA THR A 70 -8.50 -20.06 11.47
C THR A 70 -9.94 -19.98 12.00
N GLY A 71 -10.90 -19.54 11.19
CA GLY A 71 -12.32 -19.39 11.58
C GLY A 71 -13.21 -20.63 11.33
N GLY A 72 -12.62 -21.78 11.00
CA GLY A 72 -13.32 -23.02 10.68
C GLY A 72 -12.99 -24.16 11.64
N GLU A 73 -13.36 -24.01 12.92
CA GLU A 73 -13.46 -25.11 13.91
C GLU A 73 -14.78 -25.01 14.68
#